data_AF-A0A3R9KUE3-F1
#
_entry.id   AF-A0A3R9KUE3-F1
#
_cell.length_a   1.000
_cell.length_b   1.000
_cell.length_c   1.000
_cell.angle_alpha   90.00
_cell.angle_beta   90.00
_cell.angle_gamma   90.00
#
_symmetry.space_group_name_H-M   'P 1'
#
loop_
_entity.id
_entity.type
_entity.pdbx_description
1 polymer ?
#
loop_
_entity_poly.entity_id
_entity_poly.type
_entity_poly.pdbx_seq_one_letter_code
_entity_poly.pdbx_strand_id
1 'polypeptide(L)'
;MMPLLNRVSKADRRRWLAAETLLDLGRVTADWLEDTVGSQPGYQPGYGPDPETEPLIVTLARVNRAGFLTAASQPGMNPCTGYDGATWSQRAAVEGFLEEHRAAALADRARDHGLTVVLHPPAALVRRHRRPLEPWTPVTLREGLVMTGFGGFRTARDLRSSVVGYGGLCSRTAVAAVTHAAQLTIVDLDYRDSSRLWELLDEWADEQGSLIAELDPRRADQRLITQLLAALAATPRATAFVADHAEPTHEQRAVLILNPTGVNSGGAIRWPVHEQDLPLLADVDRAPDLLASALPADQTRSQIIQLLATHAQVLRMPTSWDDPWTTEVRR
;
A
#
# COMPACT_ATOMS: atom_id res chain seq x y z
N MET A 1 11.79 -4.11 -29.81
CA MET A 1 11.70 -4.07 -28.34
C MET A 1 10.73 -5.17 -27.92
N MET A 2 11.21 -6.33 -27.48
CA MET A 2 10.32 -7.38 -26.96
C MET A 2 9.69 -6.91 -25.65
N PRO A 3 8.40 -7.18 -25.39
CA PRO A 3 7.78 -6.76 -24.15
C PRO A 3 8.45 -7.48 -22.97
N LEU A 4 8.96 -6.70 -22.02
CA LEU A 4 9.67 -7.11 -20.79
C LEU A 4 8.89 -8.17 -19.97
N LEU A 5 7.57 -8.27 -20.17
CA LEU A 5 6.68 -9.19 -19.46
C LEU A 5 6.87 -10.68 -19.82
N ASN A 6 7.54 -11.03 -20.94
CA ASN A 6 7.69 -12.43 -21.36
C ASN A 6 8.68 -13.25 -20.52
N ARG A 7 9.37 -12.64 -19.54
CA ARG A 7 10.33 -13.31 -18.65
C ARG A 7 9.84 -13.52 -17.22
N VAL A 8 8.67 -13.01 -16.86
CA VAL A 8 8.04 -13.29 -15.56
C VAL A 8 7.25 -14.60 -15.66
N SER A 9 7.46 -15.52 -14.71
CA SER A 9 6.73 -16.79 -14.72
C SER A 9 5.21 -16.56 -14.53
N LYS A 10 4.38 -17.47 -15.05
CA LYS A 10 2.93 -17.41 -14.83
C LYS A 10 2.56 -17.51 -13.34
N ALA A 11 3.39 -18.18 -12.54
CA ALA A 11 3.18 -18.29 -11.10
C ALA A 11 3.45 -16.96 -10.39
N ASP A 12 4.59 -16.33 -10.67
CA ASP A 12 4.94 -15.03 -10.08
C ASP A 12 3.97 -13.95 -10.49
N ARG A 13 3.57 -13.93 -11.77
CA ARG A 13 2.53 -13.01 -12.25
C ARG A 13 1.21 -13.17 -11.48
N ARG A 14 0.81 -14.39 -11.14
CA ARG A 14 -0.41 -14.62 -10.34
C ARG A 14 -0.24 -14.12 -8.91
N ARG A 15 0.93 -14.30 -8.29
CA ARG A 15 1.21 -13.79 -6.93
C ARG A 15 1.13 -12.25 -6.88
N TRP A 16 1.80 -11.56 -7.80
CA TRP A 16 1.75 -10.10 -7.89
C TRP A 16 0.36 -9.55 -8.23
N LEU A 17 -0.41 -10.25 -9.06
CA LEU A 17 -1.80 -9.87 -9.37
C LEU A 17 -2.76 -10.13 -8.21
N ALA A 18 -2.48 -11.09 -7.34
CA ALA A 18 -3.31 -11.41 -6.18
C ALA A 18 -3.10 -10.44 -5.01
N ALA A 19 -1.99 -9.69 -5.01
CA ALA A 19 -1.79 -8.63 -4.03
C ALA A 19 -2.79 -7.48 -4.25
N GLU A 20 -3.41 -6.98 -3.17
CA GLU A 20 -4.34 -5.86 -3.22
C GLU A 20 -4.04 -4.78 -2.18
N THR A 21 -3.31 -5.12 -1.13
CA THR A 21 -2.90 -4.20 -0.06
C THR A 21 -1.40 -3.96 -0.07
N LEU A 22 -0.95 -2.94 0.65
CA LEU A 22 0.48 -2.67 0.86
C LEU A 22 1.17 -3.84 1.58
N LEU A 23 0.47 -4.49 2.51
CA LEU A 23 0.96 -5.66 3.23
C LEU A 23 1.09 -6.88 2.31
N ASP A 24 0.13 -7.11 1.41
CA ASP A 24 0.26 -8.20 0.43
C ASP A 24 1.46 -7.97 -0.49
N LEU A 25 1.66 -6.73 -0.95
CA LEU A 25 2.83 -6.36 -1.75
C LEU A 25 4.13 -6.61 -0.97
N GLY A 26 4.19 -6.20 0.31
CA GLY A 26 5.32 -6.49 1.18
C GLY A 26 5.60 -7.99 1.29
N ARG A 27 4.58 -8.82 1.50
CA ARG A 27 4.74 -10.29 1.54
C ARG A 27 5.34 -10.84 0.24
N VAL A 28 4.85 -10.41 -0.93
CA VAL A 28 5.39 -10.87 -2.21
C VAL A 28 6.80 -10.32 -2.48
N THR A 29 7.13 -9.11 -2.00
CA THR A 29 8.50 -8.57 -2.03
C THR A 29 9.45 -9.37 -1.14
N ALA A 30 9.02 -9.75 0.07
CA ALA A 30 9.79 -10.62 0.97
C ALA A 30 10.06 -11.98 0.33
N ASP A 31 9.04 -12.55 -0.33
CA ASP A 31 9.17 -13.80 -1.07
C ASP A 31 10.15 -13.68 -2.25
N TRP A 32 10.27 -12.51 -2.89
CA TRP A 32 11.29 -12.22 -3.91
C TRP A 32 12.69 -12.08 -3.31
N LEU A 33 12.83 -11.38 -2.18
CA LEU A 33 14.11 -11.25 -1.46
C LEU A 33 14.67 -12.63 -1.06
N GLU A 34 13.80 -13.57 -0.71
CA GLU A 34 14.15 -14.94 -0.31
C GLU A 34 14.19 -15.93 -1.50
N ASP A 35 14.22 -15.43 -2.74
CA ASP A 35 14.33 -16.20 -3.98
C ASP A 35 13.19 -17.21 -4.24
N THR A 36 12.03 -17.03 -3.59
CA THR A 36 10.84 -17.87 -3.84
C THR A 36 9.94 -17.31 -4.95
N VAL A 37 10.13 -16.04 -5.29
CA VAL A 37 9.52 -15.32 -6.43
C VAL A 37 10.65 -14.77 -7.30
N GLY A 38 10.70 -15.14 -8.59
CA GLY A 38 11.87 -14.85 -9.43
C GLY A 38 11.91 -13.45 -10.07
N SER A 39 10.97 -12.57 -9.73
CA SER A 39 10.90 -11.21 -10.30
C SER A 39 10.09 -10.27 -9.41
N GLN A 40 10.49 -9.01 -9.32
CA GLN A 40 9.71 -7.94 -8.69
C GLN A 40 9.45 -6.75 -9.63
N PRO A 41 8.39 -5.95 -9.37
CA PRO A 41 8.15 -4.71 -10.10
C PRO A 41 9.32 -3.73 -9.98
N GLY A 42 9.59 -2.97 -11.05
CA GLY A 42 10.67 -1.99 -11.11
C GLY A 42 12.08 -2.56 -11.33
N TYR A 43 12.25 -3.89 -11.34
CA TYR A 43 13.51 -4.57 -11.57
C TYR A 43 13.53 -5.33 -12.90
N GLN A 44 14.73 -5.70 -13.35
CA GLN A 44 14.88 -6.54 -14.53
C GLN A 44 14.24 -7.92 -14.26
N PRO A 45 13.31 -8.38 -15.12
CA PRO A 45 12.65 -9.67 -14.92
C PRO A 45 13.64 -10.84 -14.91
N GLY A 46 13.46 -11.76 -13.96
CA GLY A 46 14.30 -12.95 -13.77
C GLY A 46 15.57 -12.71 -12.94
N TYR A 47 15.66 -11.57 -12.23
CA TYR A 47 16.79 -11.23 -11.37
C TYR A 47 16.32 -11.13 -9.92
N GLY A 48 17.12 -11.72 -9.03
CA GLY A 48 17.00 -11.57 -7.58
C GLY A 48 17.64 -10.28 -7.08
N PRO A 49 17.74 -10.09 -5.76
CA PRO A 49 18.46 -8.95 -5.17
C PRO A 49 19.93 -8.95 -5.58
N ASP A 50 20.53 -7.75 -5.64
CA ASP A 50 21.96 -7.62 -5.93
C ASP A 50 22.80 -8.27 -4.81
N PRO A 51 24.00 -8.80 -5.10
CA PRO A 51 24.82 -9.49 -4.09
C PRO A 51 25.10 -8.66 -2.83
N GLU A 52 25.18 -7.32 -2.93
CA GLU A 52 25.35 -6.45 -1.77
C GLU A 52 24.17 -6.47 -0.79
N THR A 53 23.00 -6.91 -1.25
CA THR A 53 21.77 -7.02 -0.44
C THR A 53 21.72 -8.31 0.37
N GLU A 54 22.52 -9.34 0.03
CA GLU A 54 22.54 -10.64 0.71
C GLU A 54 22.53 -10.55 2.26
N PRO A 55 23.41 -9.76 2.92
CA PRO A 55 23.40 -9.65 4.38
C PRO A 55 22.15 -8.98 4.95
N LEU A 56 21.37 -8.29 4.13
CA LEU A 56 20.17 -7.54 4.52
C LEU A 56 18.87 -8.29 4.25
N ILE A 57 18.90 -9.40 3.50
CA ILE A 57 17.69 -10.12 3.05
C ILE A 57 16.75 -10.43 4.22
N VAL A 58 17.28 -10.93 5.34
CA VAL A 58 16.46 -11.29 6.51
C VAL A 58 15.74 -10.07 7.09
N THR A 59 16.47 -8.98 7.36
CA THR A 59 15.90 -7.72 7.88
C THR A 59 14.88 -7.14 6.89
N LEU A 60 15.22 -7.10 5.60
CA LEU A 60 14.35 -6.57 4.55
C LEU A 60 13.07 -7.41 4.40
N ALA A 61 13.16 -8.72 4.44
CA ALA A 61 11.99 -9.60 4.39
C ALA A 61 11.07 -9.39 5.61
N ARG A 62 11.65 -9.21 6.80
CA ARG A 62 10.89 -8.92 8.04
C ARG A 62 10.18 -7.57 7.96
N VAL A 63 10.85 -6.49 7.57
CA VAL A 63 10.18 -5.17 7.45
C VAL A 63 9.08 -5.17 6.39
N ASN A 64 9.29 -5.87 5.27
CA ASN A 64 8.27 -6.02 4.23
C ASN A 64 7.03 -6.76 4.75
N ARG A 65 7.23 -7.86 5.49
CA ARG A 65 6.13 -8.59 6.14
C ARG A 65 5.48 -7.81 7.29
N ALA A 66 6.22 -6.88 7.90
CA ALA A 66 5.69 -5.90 8.85
C ALA A 66 4.91 -4.75 8.17
N GLY A 67 4.90 -4.68 6.83
CA GLY A 67 4.12 -3.71 6.05
C GLY A 67 4.89 -2.49 5.57
N PHE A 68 6.21 -2.41 5.80
CA PHE A 68 7.06 -1.42 5.13
C PHE A 68 7.56 -2.00 3.80
N LEU A 69 6.84 -1.68 2.72
CA LEU A 69 7.15 -2.15 1.38
C LEU A 69 8.43 -1.47 0.88
N THR A 70 9.57 -2.16 0.95
CA THR A 70 10.85 -1.60 0.50
C THR A 70 10.90 -1.54 -1.02
N ALA A 71 11.39 -0.41 -1.56
CA ALA A 71 11.56 -0.17 -2.99
C ALA A 71 13.03 -0.12 -3.41
N ALA A 72 13.91 0.33 -2.51
CA ALA A 72 15.36 0.27 -2.69
C ALA A 72 16.05 0.22 -1.33
N SER A 73 17.22 -0.42 -1.30
CA SER A 73 18.09 -0.51 -0.12
C SER A 73 19.54 -0.63 -0.56
N GLN A 74 20.47 -0.18 0.28
CA GLN A 74 21.89 -0.51 0.14
C GLN A 74 22.54 -0.63 1.52
N PRO A 75 23.50 -1.53 1.71
CA PRO A 75 24.25 -1.62 2.97
C PRO A 75 25.14 -0.38 3.16
N GLY A 76 25.64 -0.20 4.37
CA GLY A 76 26.74 0.73 4.61
C GLY A 76 28.07 0.08 4.21
N MET A 77 28.93 0.85 3.56
CA MET A 77 30.25 0.40 3.14
C MET A 77 31.28 1.49 3.41
N ASN A 78 32.27 1.14 4.23
CA ASN A 78 33.46 1.94 4.43
C ASN A 78 34.16 2.24 3.10
N PRO A 79 34.83 3.40 2.95
CA PRO A 79 35.65 3.70 1.80
C PRO A 79 36.60 2.54 1.45
N CYS A 80 36.39 1.91 0.30
CA CYS A 80 37.18 0.78 -0.16
C CYS A 80 37.39 0.84 -1.68
N THR A 81 38.39 0.11 -2.18
CA THR A 81 38.64 0.04 -3.62
C THR A 81 37.59 -0.87 -4.28
N GLY A 82 36.81 -0.30 -5.20
CA GLY A 82 35.81 -1.02 -5.97
C GLY A 82 36.41 -1.78 -7.16
N TYR A 83 35.54 -2.45 -7.91
CA TYR A 83 35.91 -3.30 -9.07
C TYR A 83 36.61 -2.53 -10.21
N ASP A 84 36.43 -1.22 -10.27
CA ASP A 84 36.99 -0.32 -11.28
C ASP A 84 38.26 0.42 -10.80
N GLY A 85 38.78 0.05 -9.62
CA GLY A 85 39.95 0.67 -9.01
C GLY A 85 39.68 2.01 -8.32
N ALA A 86 38.46 2.55 -8.42
CA ALA A 86 38.06 3.78 -7.74
C ALA A 86 37.76 3.51 -6.26
N THR A 87 37.84 4.54 -5.41
CA THR A 87 37.36 4.44 -4.03
C THR A 87 35.84 4.64 -3.98
N TRP A 88 35.13 3.66 -3.44
CA TRP A 88 33.69 3.66 -3.24
C TRP A 88 33.36 3.75 -1.75
N SER A 89 32.28 4.47 -1.41
CA SER A 89 31.73 4.50 -0.05
C SER A 89 30.22 4.58 -0.11
N GLN A 90 29.55 3.84 0.78
CA GLN A 90 28.09 3.76 0.83
C GLN A 90 27.60 4.04 2.26
N ARG A 91 26.52 4.79 2.37
CA ARG A 91 25.71 4.89 3.57
C ARG A 91 24.66 3.81 3.56
N ALA A 92 24.36 3.23 4.72
CA ALA A 92 23.18 2.38 4.81
C ALA A 92 21.93 3.23 4.59
N ALA A 93 21.07 2.74 3.70
CA ALA A 93 19.84 3.43 3.36
C ALA A 93 18.77 2.44 2.96
N VAL A 94 17.53 2.79 3.28
CA VAL A 94 16.33 2.09 2.81
C VAL A 94 15.30 3.14 2.41
N GLU A 95 14.59 2.88 1.33
CA GLU A 95 13.39 3.64 0.97
C GLU A 95 12.26 2.71 0.55
N GLY A 96 11.04 3.17 0.77
CA GLY A 96 9.85 2.38 0.48
C GLY A 96 8.57 3.11 0.80
N PHE A 97 7.51 2.31 0.95
CA PHE A 97 6.15 2.79 1.15
C PHE A 97 5.55 2.17 2.40
N LEU A 98 4.85 3.00 3.18
CA LEU A 98 4.21 2.60 4.42
C LEU A 98 2.91 3.41 4.59
N GLU A 99 1.94 2.88 5.34
CA GLU A 99 0.75 3.62 5.78
C GLU A 99 1.16 4.93 6.44
N GLU A 100 0.42 6.02 6.21
CA GLU A 100 0.89 7.38 6.50
C GLU A 100 1.21 7.56 7.99
N HIS A 101 0.35 7.08 8.87
CA HIS A 101 0.55 7.17 10.31
C HIS A 101 1.73 6.31 10.80
N ARG A 102 1.94 5.13 10.20
CA ARG A 102 3.06 4.22 10.55
C ARG A 102 4.37 4.77 9.99
N ALA A 103 4.34 5.40 8.82
CA ALA A 103 5.47 6.11 8.23
C ALA A 103 5.91 7.29 9.12
N ALA A 104 4.96 8.08 9.62
CA ALA A 104 5.24 9.15 10.57
C ALA A 104 5.87 8.61 11.87
N ALA A 105 5.27 7.56 12.46
CA ALA A 105 5.80 6.97 13.70
C ALA A 105 7.21 6.37 13.53
N LEU A 106 7.47 5.64 12.44
CA LEU A 106 8.80 5.11 12.13
C LEU A 106 9.79 6.23 11.81
N ALA A 107 9.35 7.29 11.12
CA ALA A 107 10.17 8.46 10.86
C ALA A 107 10.61 9.15 12.16
N ASP A 108 9.71 9.32 13.12
CA ASP A 108 10.02 9.94 14.42
C ASP A 108 10.98 9.05 15.21
N ARG A 109 10.73 7.74 15.30
CA ARG A 109 11.66 6.79 15.92
C ARG A 109 13.04 6.83 15.26
N ALA A 110 13.11 6.85 13.93
CA ALA A 110 14.40 6.92 13.22
C ALA A 110 15.17 8.23 13.52
N ARG A 111 14.48 9.36 13.62
CA ARG A 111 15.10 10.64 14.03
C ARG A 111 15.62 10.59 15.46
N ASP A 112 14.87 9.97 16.37
CA ASP A 112 15.29 9.79 17.77
C ASP A 112 16.56 8.93 17.90
N HIS A 113 16.77 8.00 16.96
CA HIS A 113 18.00 7.20 16.83
C HIS A 113 19.11 7.92 16.03
N GLY A 114 18.93 9.19 15.69
CA GLY A 114 19.93 10.00 14.98
C GLY A 114 20.06 9.71 13.48
N LEU A 115 19.09 9.01 12.88
CA LEU A 115 19.05 8.73 11.45
C LEU A 115 18.45 9.90 10.68
N THR A 116 18.87 10.07 9.43
CA THR A 116 18.27 11.06 8.52
C THR A 116 17.03 10.48 7.87
N VAL A 117 15.96 11.27 7.85
CA VAL A 117 14.66 10.84 7.31
C VAL A 117 14.16 11.81 6.26
N VAL A 118 13.71 11.26 5.13
CA VAL A 118 12.87 11.97 4.16
C VAL A 118 11.50 11.29 4.15
N LEU A 119 10.46 12.05 4.47
CA LEU A 119 9.07 11.58 4.49
C LEU A 119 8.25 12.41 3.52
N HIS A 120 7.67 11.75 2.53
CA HIS A 120 6.75 12.35 1.56
C HIS A 120 5.32 11.91 1.79
N PRO A 121 4.34 12.81 1.54
CA PRO A 121 2.94 12.42 1.60
C PRO A 121 2.59 11.42 0.49
N PRO A 122 1.45 10.73 0.61
CA PRO A 122 0.94 9.86 -0.45
C PRO A 122 0.90 10.53 -1.83
N ALA A 123 1.38 9.79 -2.84
CA ALA A 123 1.47 10.29 -4.21
C ALA A 123 0.10 10.67 -4.82
N ALA A 124 -0.98 10.05 -4.34
CA ALA A 124 -2.35 10.37 -4.71
C ALA A 124 -2.81 11.76 -4.23
N LEU A 125 -2.22 12.30 -3.15
CA LEU A 125 -2.57 13.60 -2.58
C LEU A 125 -1.77 14.76 -3.21
N VAL A 126 -0.66 14.46 -3.88
CA VAL A 126 0.21 15.47 -4.48
C VAL A 126 -0.32 15.90 -5.86
N ARG A 127 -0.79 17.15 -5.94
CA ARG A 127 -1.17 17.75 -7.23
C ARG A 127 0.05 17.88 -8.15
N ARG A 128 -0.14 17.62 -9.45
CA ARG A 128 0.89 17.57 -10.50
C ARG A 128 1.87 18.77 -10.51
N HIS A 129 1.44 19.94 -10.05
CA HIS A 129 2.22 21.19 -10.04
C HIS A 129 2.77 21.60 -8.65
N ARG A 130 2.53 20.80 -7.61
CA ARG A 130 3.06 21.00 -6.26
C ARG A 130 3.86 19.77 -5.83
N ARG A 131 4.79 19.34 -6.69
CA ARG A 131 5.77 18.33 -6.27
C ARG A 131 6.53 18.88 -5.06
N PRO A 132 6.72 18.09 -3.99
CA PRO A 132 7.70 18.43 -2.98
C PRO A 132 9.03 18.76 -3.67
N LEU A 133 9.76 19.76 -3.19
CA LEU A 133 11.16 19.93 -3.58
C LEU A 133 11.86 18.60 -3.32
N GLU A 134 12.59 18.04 -4.30
CA GLU A 134 13.19 16.70 -4.22
C GLU A 134 14.29 16.68 -3.13
N PRO A 135 14.00 16.24 -1.89
CA PRO A 135 14.99 16.15 -0.84
C PRO A 135 15.61 14.77 -1.02
N TRP A 136 16.73 14.71 -1.74
CA TRP A 136 17.48 13.47 -1.84
C TRP A 136 18.75 13.57 -0.99
N THR A 137 19.12 12.44 -0.39
CA THR A 137 20.34 12.30 0.40
C THR A 137 21.36 11.53 -0.42
N PRO A 138 22.57 12.07 -0.68
CA PRO A 138 23.65 11.29 -1.26
C PRO A 138 23.97 10.09 -0.37
N VAL A 139 23.90 8.89 -0.93
CA VAL A 139 24.16 7.64 -0.21
C VAL A 139 25.37 6.89 -0.75
N THR A 140 25.76 7.12 -2.01
CA THR A 140 26.93 6.46 -2.61
C THR A 140 27.86 7.47 -3.25
N LEU A 141 29.15 7.38 -2.90
CA LEU A 141 30.21 8.19 -3.48
C LEU A 141 31.23 7.31 -4.21
N ARG A 142 31.72 7.80 -5.34
CA ARG A 142 32.86 7.26 -6.10
C ARG A 142 33.88 8.38 -6.26
N GLU A 143 35.06 8.23 -5.65
CA GLU A 143 36.10 9.28 -5.62
C GLU A 143 35.57 10.64 -5.10
N GLY A 144 34.63 10.59 -4.15
CA GLY A 144 33.97 11.77 -3.59
C GLY A 144 32.85 12.36 -4.48
N LEU A 145 32.63 11.83 -5.70
CA LEU A 145 31.52 12.20 -6.56
C LEU A 145 30.27 11.40 -6.20
N VAL A 146 29.12 12.07 -6.15
CA VAL A 146 27.84 11.42 -5.90
C VAL A 146 27.45 10.53 -7.07
N MET A 147 27.18 9.26 -6.77
CA MET A 147 26.70 8.27 -7.74
C MET A 147 25.21 7.97 -7.55
N THR A 148 24.78 7.85 -6.29
CA THR A 148 23.40 7.46 -5.94
C THR A 148 22.89 8.33 -4.81
N GLY A 149 21.61 8.70 -4.90
CA GLY A 149 20.87 9.40 -3.87
C GLY A 149 19.51 8.74 -3.61
N PHE A 150 19.07 8.74 -2.36
CA PHE A 150 17.77 8.22 -1.93
C PHE A 150 16.86 9.37 -1.48
N GLY A 151 15.53 9.17 -1.48
CA GLY A 151 14.56 10.17 -1.00
C GLY A 151 13.87 11.00 -2.08
N GLY A 152 14.17 10.75 -3.36
CA GLY A 152 13.49 11.36 -4.48
C GLY A 152 12.00 10.98 -4.51
N PHE A 153 11.11 11.97 -4.60
CA PHE A 153 9.67 11.73 -4.56
C PHE A 153 9.18 10.97 -5.80
N ARG A 154 8.48 9.85 -5.58
CA ARG A 154 7.90 9.01 -6.63
C ARG A 154 6.46 9.42 -6.90
N THR A 155 6.17 9.87 -8.11
CA THR A 155 4.81 10.31 -8.45
C THR A 155 3.88 9.14 -8.73
N ALA A 156 2.56 9.39 -8.69
CA ALA A 156 1.58 8.39 -9.08
C ALA A 156 1.79 7.87 -10.53
N ARG A 157 2.38 8.68 -11.41
CA ARG A 157 2.76 8.23 -12.76
C ARG A 157 3.92 7.24 -12.72
N ASP A 158 4.93 7.49 -11.90
CA ASP A 158 6.10 6.61 -11.76
C ASP A 158 5.67 5.27 -11.15
N LEU A 159 4.81 5.31 -10.12
CA LEU A 159 4.27 4.12 -9.47
C LEU A 159 3.35 3.29 -10.38
N ARG A 160 2.58 3.94 -11.27
CA ARG A 160 1.74 3.26 -12.28
C ARG A 160 2.52 2.78 -13.50
N SER A 161 3.79 3.18 -13.65
CA SER A 161 4.61 2.75 -14.78
C SER A 161 4.85 1.24 -14.73
N SER A 162 4.77 0.59 -15.88
CA SER A 162 5.13 -0.82 -16.02
C SER A 162 6.63 -1.08 -16.19
N VAL A 163 7.43 -0.01 -16.22
CA VAL A 163 8.88 -0.10 -16.39
C VAL A 163 9.58 0.13 -15.06
N VAL A 164 9.19 1.18 -14.35
CA VAL A 164 9.88 1.61 -13.12
C VAL A 164 9.04 1.44 -11.86
N GLY A 165 7.77 1.05 -11.98
CA GLY A 165 6.83 0.96 -10.87
C GLY A 165 6.09 -0.37 -10.82
N TYR A 166 4.89 -0.33 -10.26
CA TYR A 166 4.04 -1.50 -9.98
C TYR A 166 3.05 -1.80 -11.12
N GLY A 167 2.99 -0.94 -12.14
CA GLY A 167 2.09 -1.12 -13.28
C GLY A 167 2.38 -2.39 -14.08
N GLY A 168 1.35 -2.98 -14.68
CA GLY A 168 1.49 -4.13 -15.60
C GLY A 168 1.76 -5.48 -14.93
N LEU A 169 2.44 -5.52 -13.79
CA LEU A 169 2.68 -6.74 -13.00
C LEU A 169 1.70 -6.87 -11.82
N CYS A 170 1.35 -5.77 -11.16
CA CYS A 170 0.40 -5.75 -10.04
C CYS A 170 -1.03 -5.41 -10.47
N SER A 171 -2.01 -5.74 -9.62
CA SER A 171 -3.41 -5.34 -9.81
C SER A 171 -3.57 -3.82 -9.72
N ARG A 172 -4.67 -3.28 -10.27
CA ARG A 172 -4.99 -1.85 -10.12
C ARG A 172 -5.16 -1.45 -8.65
N THR A 173 -5.71 -2.35 -7.83
CA THR A 173 -5.88 -2.17 -6.39
C THR A 173 -4.55 -2.07 -5.66
N ALA A 174 -3.59 -2.97 -5.95
CA ALA A 174 -2.24 -2.88 -5.40
C ALA A 174 -1.51 -1.60 -5.83
N VAL A 175 -1.66 -1.20 -7.09
CA VAL A 175 -1.09 0.07 -7.57
C VAL A 175 -1.76 1.26 -6.87
N ALA A 176 -3.07 1.20 -6.60
CA ALA A 176 -3.74 2.22 -5.79
C ALA A 176 -3.17 2.24 -4.35
N ALA A 177 -2.98 1.07 -3.72
CA ALA A 177 -2.43 0.94 -2.38
C ALA A 177 -1.08 1.64 -2.23
N VAL A 178 -0.13 1.38 -3.13
CA VAL A 178 1.17 2.07 -3.08
C VAL A 178 1.06 3.57 -3.38
N THR A 179 0.16 4.01 -4.28
CA THR A 179 -0.03 5.45 -4.54
C THR A 179 -0.68 6.21 -3.38
N HIS A 180 -1.40 5.51 -2.50
CA HIS A 180 -2.01 6.05 -1.29
C HIS A 180 -1.15 5.88 -0.03
N ALA A 181 0.00 5.21 -0.13
CA ALA A 181 0.96 5.08 0.96
C ALA A 181 1.93 6.28 0.99
N ALA A 182 2.40 6.65 2.18
CA ALA A 182 3.49 7.60 2.34
C ALA A 182 4.81 6.97 1.88
N GLN A 183 5.70 7.78 1.30
CA GLN A 183 7.04 7.33 0.92
C GLN A 183 8.02 7.74 2.02
N LEU A 184 8.74 6.76 2.55
CA LEU A 184 9.69 6.94 3.65
C LEU A 184 11.08 6.51 3.18
N THR A 185 12.06 7.36 3.42
CA THR A 185 13.48 7.07 3.26
C THR A 185 14.18 7.28 4.58
N ILE A 186 15.01 6.32 5.00
CA ILE A 186 15.84 6.39 6.20
C ILE A 186 17.28 6.13 5.79
N VAL A 187 18.19 7.00 6.24
CA VAL A 187 19.61 6.95 5.91
C VAL A 187 20.43 7.05 7.20
N ASP A 188 21.37 6.13 7.37
CA ASP A 188 22.45 6.30 8.34
C ASP A 188 23.55 7.18 7.72
N LEU A 189 23.86 8.31 8.35
CA LEU A 189 24.87 9.22 7.81
C LEU A 189 26.31 8.73 8.04
N ASP A 190 26.50 7.75 8.91
CA ASP A 190 27.80 7.15 9.19
C ASP A 190 28.16 6.12 8.10
N TYR A 191 29.35 6.28 7.52
CA TYR A 191 29.91 5.35 6.53
C TYR A 191 30.60 4.15 7.17
N ARG A 192 30.90 4.23 8.48
CA ARG A 192 31.75 3.27 9.19
C ARG A 192 30.99 2.21 9.94
N ASP A 193 30.00 2.66 10.69
CA ASP A 193 29.07 1.83 11.43
C ASP A 193 27.69 2.08 10.84
N SER A 194 27.09 1.03 10.30
CA SER A 194 25.79 1.12 9.66
C SER A 194 24.76 0.19 10.30
N SER A 195 25.09 -0.39 11.46
CA SER A 195 24.20 -1.34 12.13
C SER A 195 22.94 -0.66 12.66
N ARG A 196 23.02 0.63 13.03
CA ARG A 196 21.92 1.37 13.67
C ARG A 196 20.64 1.38 12.85
N LEU A 197 20.74 1.58 11.53
CA LEU A 197 19.57 1.52 10.65
C LEU A 197 18.93 0.14 10.70
N TRP A 198 19.74 -0.91 10.54
CA TRP A 198 19.24 -2.27 10.41
C TRP A 198 18.71 -2.82 11.74
N GLU A 199 19.38 -2.52 12.86
CA GLU A 199 18.93 -2.85 14.22
C GLU A 199 17.58 -2.18 14.52
N LEU A 200 17.42 -0.88 14.21
CA LEU A 200 16.16 -0.17 14.37
C LEU A 200 15.04 -0.81 13.54
N LEU A 201 15.34 -1.19 12.29
CA LEU A 201 14.38 -1.85 11.42
C LEU A 201 14.00 -3.26 11.91
N ASP A 202 14.94 -4.02 12.45
CA ASP A 202 14.69 -5.34 13.02
C ASP A 202 13.80 -5.25 14.27
N GLU A 203 14.10 -4.34 15.20
CA GLU A 203 13.27 -4.09 16.38
C GLU A 203 11.86 -3.66 15.98
N TRP A 204 11.75 -2.70 15.06
CA TRP A 204 10.46 -2.25 14.56
C TRP A 204 9.68 -3.39 13.90
N ALA A 205 10.35 -4.22 13.08
CA ALA A 205 9.70 -5.34 12.42
C ALA A 205 9.18 -6.40 13.41
N ASP A 206 9.88 -6.65 14.52
CA ASP A 206 9.41 -7.55 15.58
C ASP A 206 8.14 -7.07 16.27
N GLU A 207 8.13 -5.78 16.65
CA GLU A 207 6.98 -5.15 17.28
C GLU A 207 5.77 -5.19 16.33
N GLN A 208 5.96 -4.81 15.07
CA GLN A 208 4.90 -4.76 14.08
C GLN A 208 4.46 -6.14 13.61
N GLY A 209 5.38 -7.09 13.48
CA GLY A 209 5.09 -8.47 13.09
C GLY A 209 4.19 -9.16 14.12
N SER A 210 4.43 -8.90 15.41
CA SER A 210 3.58 -9.39 16.51
C SER A 210 2.16 -8.82 16.43
N LEU A 211 2.03 -7.51 16.17
CA LEU A 211 0.73 -6.86 16.00
C LEU A 211 -0.03 -7.39 14.78
N ILE A 212 0.65 -7.55 13.64
CA ILE A 212 0.02 -8.08 12.42
C ILE A 212 -0.41 -9.53 12.61
N ALA A 213 0.40 -10.37 13.24
CA ALA A 213 0.05 -11.77 13.49
C ALA A 213 -1.21 -11.91 14.36
N GLU A 214 -1.42 -11.01 15.33
CA GLU A 214 -2.65 -10.96 16.12
C GLU A 214 -3.87 -10.51 15.30
N LEU A 215 -3.66 -9.51 14.43
CA LEU A 215 -4.73 -8.87 13.67
C LEU A 215 -5.16 -9.66 12.42
N ASP A 216 -4.26 -10.37 11.75
CA ASP A 216 -4.51 -10.98 10.43
C ASP A 216 -5.76 -11.89 10.38
N PRO A 217 -6.02 -12.77 11.37
CA PRO A 217 -7.24 -13.58 11.38
C PRO A 217 -8.51 -12.74 11.53
N ARG A 218 -8.48 -11.68 12.35
CA ARG A 218 -9.62 -10.76 12.53
C ARG A 218 -9.84 -9.92 11.27
N ARG A 219 -8.76 -9.57 10.59
CA ARG A 219 -8.77 -8.71 9.41
C ARG A 219 -9.15 -9.43 8.13
N ALA A 220 -8.88 -10.73 8.00
CA ALA A 220 -9.33 -11.52 6.85
C ALA A 220 -10.86 -11.42 6.65
N ASP A 221 -11.62 -11.53 7.75
CA ASP A 221 -13.08 -11.38 7.74
C ASP A 221 -13.52 -9.94 7.41
N GLN A 222 -12.88 -8.94 8.04
CA GLN A 222 -13.19 -7.54 7.80
C GLN A 222 -12.93 -7.14 6.34
N ARG A 223 -11.82 -7.60 5.78
CA ARG A 223 -11.43 -7.38 4.38
C ARG A 223 -12.42 -7.99 3.40
N LEU A 224 -12.86 -9.23 3.64
CA LEU A 224 -13.89 -9.85 2.81
C LEU A 224 -15.19 -9.02 2.80
N ILE A 225 -15.62 -8.52 3.95
CA ILE A 225 -16.80 -7.65 4.03
C ILE A 225 -16.55 -6.33 3.28
N THR A 226 -15.38 -5.70 3.44
CA THR A 226 -15.02 -4.48 2.71
C THR A 226 -15.03 -4.72 1.19
N GLN A 227 -14.52 -5.84 0.69
CA GLN A 227 -14.58 -6.21 -0.73
C GLN A 227 -16.02 -6.34 -1.23
N LEU A 228 -16.89 -7.00 -0.47
CA LEU A 228 -18.31 -7.16 -0.82
C LEU A 228 -19.03 -5.80 -0.84
N LEU A 229 -18.75 -4.94 0.14
CA LEU A 229 -19.33 -3.59 0.20
C LEU A 229 -18.79 -2.69 -0.93
N ALA A 230 -17.52 -2.80 -1.29
CA ALA A 230 -16.93 -2.12 -2.44
C ALA A 230 -17.62 -2.53 -3.76
N ALA A 231 -17.85 -3.83 -3.94
CA ALA A 231 -18.56 -4.35 -5.11
C ALA A 231 -20.00 -3.83 -5.20
N LEU A 232 -20.69 -3.69 -4.05
CA LEU A 232 -22.02 -3.08 -4.00
C LEU A 232 -21.98 -1.57 -4.28
N ALA A 233 -21.01 -0.86 -3.73
CA ALA A 233 -20.82 0.57 -3.97
C ALA A 233 -20.61 0.89 -5.45
N ALA A 234 -20.01 -0.03 -6.21
CA ALA A 234 -19.83 0.11 -7.66
C ALA A 234 -21.10 -0.14 -8.49
N THR A 235 -22.23 -0.51 -7.88
CA THR A 235 -23.49 -0.73 -8.62
C THR A 235 -24.19 0.59 -8.96
N PRO A 236 -24.87 0.72 -10.12
CA PRO A 236 -25.44 2.00 -10.57
C PRO A 236 -26.53 2.59 -9.65
N ARG A 237 -27.11 1.79 -8.75
CA ARG A 237 -28.18 2.21 -7.83
C ARG A 237 -27.66 2.55 -6.44
N ALA A 238 -26.40 2.23 -6.15
CA ALA A 238 -25.81 2.54 -4.88
C ALA A 238 -25.38 4.01 -4.83
N THR A 239 -25.48 4.60 -3.64
CA THR A 239 -24.80 5.86 -3.31
C THR A 239 -23.81 5.54 -2.20
N ALA A 240 -22.53 5.79 -2.44
CA ALA A 240 -21.48 5.45 -1.49
C ALA A 240 -20.45 6.57 -1.41
N PHE A 241 -19.95 6.81 -0.20
CA PHE A 241 -18.81 7.69 0.01
C PHE A 241 -17.96 7.22 1.19
N VAL A 242 -16.67 7.57 1.14
CA VAL A 242 -15.70 7.32 2.21
C VAL A 242 -15.43 8.63 2.94
N ALA A 243 -15.66 8.64 4.24
CA ALA A 243 -15.39 9.76 5.14
C ALA A 243 -14.31 9.41 6.16
N ASP A 244 -13.56 10.40 6.63
CA ASP A 244 -12.57 10.19 7.67
C ASP A 244 -13.25 9.95 9.02
N HIS A 245 -12.65 9.07 9.83
CA HIS A 245 -13.16 8.75 11.15
C HIS A 245 -12.87 9.92 12.11
N ALA A 246 -13.88 10.35 12.89
CA ALA A 246 -13.71 11.49 13.81
C ALA A 246 -12.67 11.24 14.91
N GLU A 247 -12.55 9.99 15.36
CA GLU A 247 -11.59 9.55 16.39
C GLU A 247 -10.77 8.36 15.86
N PRO A 248 -9.82 8.59 14.95
CA PRO A 248 -9.15 7.49 14.25
C PRO A 248 -8.36 6.62 15.22
N THR A 249 -8.55 5.31 15.14
CA THR A 249 -7.74 4.31 15.86
C THR A 249 -6.76 3.63 14.89
N HIS A 250 -5.92 2.73 15.40
CA HIS A 250 -5.07 1.89 14.55
C HIS A 250 -5.90 0.96 13.65
N GLU A 251 -7.12 0.60 14.05
CA GLU A 251 -8.00 -0.31 13.28
C GLU A 251 -9.01 0.42 12.38
N GLN A 252 -9.35 1.68 12.71
CA GLN A 252 -10.46 2.42 12.10
C GLN A 252 -10.02 3.83 11.73
N ARG A 253 -9.77 4.05 10.44
CA ARG A 253 -9.31 5.34 9.90
C ARG A 253 -10.36 6.04 9.06
N ALA A 254 -11.20 5.28 8.38
CA ALA A 254 -12.29 5.81 7.61
C ALA A 254 -13.58 5.03 7.86
N VAL A 255 -14.69 5.59 7.41
CA VAL A 255 -15.99 4.95 7.41
C VAL A 255 -16.52 4.95 5.99
N LEU A 256 -16.82 3.77 5.46
CA LEU A 256 -17.62 3.64 4.26
C LEU A 256 -19.09 3.85 4.64
N ILE A 257 -19.73 4.81 3.99
CA ILE A 257 -21.16 5.07 4.10
C ILE A 257 -21.80 4.65 2.79
N LEU A 258 -22.63 3.60 2.84
CA LEU A 258 -23.24 2.98 1.66
C LEU A 258 -24.76 2.94 1.80
N ASN A 259 -25.46 3.53 0.83
CA ASN A 259 -26.88 3.32 0.60
C ASN A 259 -27.06 2.45 -0.66
N PRO A 260 -27.38 1.15 -0.52
CA PRO A 260 -27.44 0.24 -1.66
C PRO A 260 -28.69 0.41 -2.54
N THR A 261 -29.72 1.14 -2.09
CA THR A 261 -30.99 1.29 -2.83
C THR A 261 -31.23 2.70 -3.37
N GLY A 262 -30.41 3.69 -3.00
CA GLY A 262 -30.53 5.08 -3.45
C GLY A 262 -31.75 5.84 -2.89
N VAL A 263 -32.58 5.23 -2.04
CA VAL A 263 -33.76 5.86 -1.43
C VAL A 263 -33.45 6.28 0.01
N ASN A 264 -33.90 7.47 0.40
CA ASN A 264 -33.39 8.19 1.57
C ASN A 264 -33.86 7.62 2.93
N SER A 265 -32.93 7.71 3.88
CA SER A 265 -33.07 8.09 5.31
C SER A 265 -33.21 7.07 6.46
N GLY A 266 -33.15 5.75 6.26
CA GLY A 266 -33.17 4.81 7.41
C GLY A 266 -32.12 3.69 7.47
N GLY A 267 -31.44 3.36 6.36
CA GLY A 267 -30.72 2.08 6.21
C GLY A 267 -29.30 2.17 5.66
N ALA A 268 -28.64 3.32 5.73
CA ALA A 268 -27.26 3.42 5.26
C ALA A 268 -26.33 2.51 6.09
N ILE A 269 -25.58 1.66 5.40
CA ILE A 269 -24.53 0.85 6.01
C ILE A 269 -23.38 1.78 6.34
N ARG A 270 -22.93 1.77 7.60
CA ARG A 270 -21.71 2.43 8.03
C ARG A 270 -20.72 1.35 8.43
N TRP A 271 -19.60 1.28 7.71
CA TRP A 271 -18.62 0.24 7.90
C TRP A 271 -17.26 0.86 8.19
N PRO A 272 -16.64 0.57 9.35
CA PRO A 272 -15.29 1.03 9.63
C PRO A 272 -14.30 0.33 8.69
N VAL A 273 -13.49 1.14 8.01
CA VAL A 273 -12.50 0.69 7.04
C VAL A 273 -11.11 0.94 7.61
N HIS A 274 -10.33 -0.13 7.65
CA HIS A 274 -8.91 -0.07 7.97
C HIS A 274 -8.14 0.62 6.84
N GLU A 275 -7.08 1.37 7.15
CA GLU A 275 -6.30 2.13 6.16
C GLU A 275 -5.82 1.27 4.98
N GLN A 276 -5.23 0.10 5.27
CA GLN A 276 -4.82 -0.88 4.24
C GLN A 276 -5.93 -1.36 3.28
N ASP A 277 -7.21 -1.26 3.68
CA ASP A 277 -8.34 -1.70 2.87
C ASP A 277 -8.98 -0.55 2.08
N LEU A 278 -8.57 0.71 2.33
CA LEU A 278 -9.00 1.87 1.55
C LEU A 278 -8.79 1.74 0.03
N PRO A 279 -7.71 1.10 -0.48
CA PRO A 279 -7.53 0.89 -1.91
C PRO A 279 -8.63 0.04 -2.56
N LEU A 280 -9.33 -0.81 -1.79
CA LEU A 280 -10.51 -1.55 -2.29
C LEU A 280 -11.67 -0.60 -2.63
N LEU A 281 -11.66 0.60 -2.07
CA LEU A 281 -12.67 1.64 -2.25
C LEU A 281 -12.16 2.78 -3.15
N ALA A 282 -11.14 2.54 -3.97
CA ALA A 282 -10.55 3.56 -4.83
C ALA A 282 -11.53 4.18 -5.84
N ASP A 283 -12.58 3.45 -6.21
CA ASP A 283 -13.65 3.92 -7.11
C ASP A 283 -14.85 4.53 -6.36
N VAL A 284 -14.79 4.64 -5.02
CA VAL A 284 -15.82 5.25 -4.19
C VAL A 284 -15.44 6.70 -3.87
N ASP A 285 -16.40 7.61 -4.04
CA ASP A 285 -16.17 9.04 -3.81
C ASP A 285 -15.73 9.34 -2.36
N ARG A 286 -14.80 10.29 -2.20
CA ARG A 286 -14.34 10.77 -0.89
C ARG A 286 -15.16 11.98 -0.46
N ALA A 287 -15.56 12.00 0.81
CA ALA A 287 -16.21 13.15 1.46
C ALA A 287 -15.31 13.68 2.59
N PRO A 288 -14.20 14.37 2.27
CA PRO A 288 -13.19 14.77 3.25
C PRO A 288 -13.69 15.78 4.28
N ASP A 289 -14.70 16.58 3.91
CA ASP A 289 -15.29 17.59 4.82
C ASP A 289 -16.31 16.97 5.79
N LEU A 290 -16.61 15.68 5.65
CA LEU A 290 -17.52 14.94 6.52
C LEU A 290 -16.70 14.09 7.49
N LEU A 291 -16.60 14.56 8.73
CA LEU A 291 -16.13 13.71 9.83
C LEU A 291 -17.26 12.77 10.22
N ALA A 292 -17.07 11.48 9.96
CA ALA A 292 -17.97 10.47 10.47
C ALA A 292 -17.68 10.33 11.98
N SER A 293 -18.50 10.98 12.82
CA SER A 293 -18.57 10.61 14.23
C SER A 293 -18.87 9.12 14.30
N ALA A 294 -18.04 8.36 15.00
CA ALA A 294 -18.26 6.96 15.31
C ALA A 294 -19.48 6.81 16.22
N LEU A 295 -20.67 7.06 15.67
CA LEU A 295 -21.88 6.51 16.25
C LEU A 295 -21.73 4.99 16.17
N PRO A 296 -22.12 4.24 17.21
CA PRO A 296 -21.85 2.82 17.29
C PRO A 296 -22.27 2.17 15.98
N ALA A 297 -21.48 1.21 15.50
CA ALA A 297 -21.91 0.39 14.38
C ALA A 297 -23.25 -0.23 14.75
N ASP A 298 -24.37 0.39 14.37
CA ASP A 298 -25.73 -0.09 14.66
C ASP A 298 -25.99 -1.47 14.00
N GLN A 299 -25.02 -1.92 13.20
CA GLN A 299 -25.02 -3.16 12.46
C GLN A 299 -23.82 -4.01 12.88
N THR A 300 -24.09 -5.03 13.68
CA THR A 300 -23.20 -6.17 13.90
C THR A 300 -22.83 -6.83 12.56
N ARG A 301 -21.73 -7.58 12.56
CA ARG A 301 -21.30 -8.42 11.43
C ARG A 301 -22.47 -9.23 10.83
N SER A 302 -23.27 -9.86 11.69
CA SER A 302 -24.42 -10.67 11.27
C SER A 302 -25.49 -9.84 10.55
N GLN A 303 -25.75 -8.61 11.01
CA GLN A 303 -26.69 -7.70 10.34
C GLN A 303 -26.17 -7.28 8.95
N ILE A 304 -24.87 -7.03 8.80
CA ILE A 304 -24.29 -6.71 7.49
C ILE A 304 -24.37 -7.91 6.55
N ILE A 305 -23.98 -9.11 7.00
CA ILE A 305 -24.09 -10.33 6.18
C ILE A 305 -25.55 -10.57 5.76
N GLN A 306 -26.51 -10.36 6.66
CA GLN A 306 -27.94 -10.48 6.35
C GLN A 306 -28.38 -9.44 5.32
N LEU A 307 -27.96 -8.18 5.46
CA LEU A 307 -28.23 -7.12 4.48
C LEU A 307 -27.65 -7.46 3.10
N LEU A 308 -26.40 -7.93 3.05
CA LEU A 308 -25.74 -8.39 1.82
C LEU A 308 -26.51 -9.54 1.17
N ALA A 309 -26.94 -10.53 1.96
CA ALA A 309 -27.71 -11.67 1.49
C ALA A 309 -29.10 -11.25 0.95
N THR A 310 -29.80 -10.37 1.66
CA THR A 310 -31.07 -9.79 1.20
C THR A 310 -30.90 -9.02 -0.09
N HIS A 311 -29.85 -8.21 -0.23
CA HIS A 311 -29.59 -7.47 -1.46
C HIS A 311 -29.25 -8.39 -2.64
N ALA A 312 -28.45 -9.43 -2.42
CA ALA A 312 -28.15 -10.44 -3.42
C ALA A 312 -29.40 -11.20 -3.88
N GLN A 313 -30.38 -11.43 -3.00
CA GLN A 313 -31.68 -12.00 -3.35
C GLN A 313 -32.51 -11.03 -4.19
N VAL A 314 -32.57 -9.75 -3.83
CA VAL A 314 -33.28 -8.70 -4.60
C VAL A 314 -32.72 -8.59 -6.02
N LEU A 315 -31.39 -8.62 -6.20
CA LEU A 315 -30.75 -8.59 -7.52
C LEU A 315 -30.99 -9.86 -8.35
N ARG A 316 -31.34 -10.99 -7.71
CA ARG A 316 -31.68 -12.26 -8.39
C ARG A 316 -33.16 -12.38 -8.75
N MET A 317 -34.03 -11.51 -8.23
CA MET A 317 -35.43 -11.52 -8.65
C MET A 317 -35.51 -11.04 -10.11
N PRO A 318 -36.20 -11.76 -11.00
CA PRO A 318 -36.39 -11.30 -12.37
C PRO A 318 -37.08 -9.93 -12.34
N THR A 319 -36.54 -8.98 -13.11
CA THR A 319 -37.12 -7.63 -13.28
C THR A 319 -38.47 -7.65 -13.99
N SER A 320 -39.04 -8.83 -14.27
CA SER A 320 -40.40 -9.00 -14.75
C SER A 320 -41.40 -8.88 -13.60
N TRP A 321 -41.53 -7.66 -13.07
CA TRP A 321 -42.86 -7.19 -12.73
C TRP A 321 -43.26 -6.31 -13.89
N ASP A 322 -44.12 -6.86 -14.75
CA ASP A 322 -44.93 -6.05 -15.64
C ASP A 322 -45.49 -4.88 -14.83
N ASP A 323 -45.22 -3.67 -15.29
CA ASP A 323 -45.69 -2.44 -14.70
C ASP A 323 -47.23 -2.47 -14.62
N PRO A 324 -47.84 -2.62 -13.43
CA PRO A 324 -49.30 -2.68 -13.32
C PRO A 324 -49.95 -1.32 -13.65
N TRP A 325 -49.15 -0.27 -13.92
CA TRP A 325 -49.63 1.05 -14.31
C TRP A 325 -49.70 1.28 -15.82
N THR A 326 -49.40 0.28 -16.65
CA THR A 326 -49.69 0.33 -18.10
C THR A 326 -51.08 -0.24 -18.42
N THR A 327 -52.11 0.25 -17.73
CA THR A 327 -53.50 0.11 -18.21
C THR A 327 -53.87 1.30 -19.09
N GLU A 328 -54.08 1.00 -20.37
CA GLU A 328 -54.95 1.71 -21.33
C GLU A 328 -55.22 3.21 -21.13
N VAL A 329 -54.68 4.02 -22.04
CA VAL A 329 -55.49 5.09 -22.66
C VAL A 329 -55.51 4.85 -24.16
N ARG A 330 -56.52 4.09 -24.59
CA ARG A 330 -57.06 4.20 -25.95
C ARG A 330 -57.65 5.60 -26.13
N ARG A 331 -57.11 6.36 -27.08
CA ARG A 331 -57.89 7.13 -28.07
C ARG A 331 -57.14 7.11 -29.39
#